data_AF-A0A1F8GVD7-F1
#
_entry.id   AF-A0A1F8GVD7-F1
#
_cell.length_a   1.000
_cell.length_b   1.000
_cell.length_c   1.000
_cell.angle_alpha   90.00
_cell.angle_beta   90.00
_cell.angle_gamma   90.00
#
_symmetry.space_group_name_H-M   'P 1'
#
loop_
_entity.id
_entity.type
_entity.pdbx_description
1 polymer ?
#
loop_
_entity_poly.entity_id
_entity_poly.type
_entity_poly.pdbx_seq_one_letter_code
_entity_poly.pdbx_strand_id
1 'polypeptide(L)'
;MGIKERTVGFAKEWKGSLKIFDNVDPEVKREKMEERLAELQRTEKEAEAALKPEEELWSKEYLQHAWAKQHVKRLEKGIEDLDRANPQKIFSRLVEGARVFADLRMIRSIIKYLGSISFDYFAVQHQRSKTESVAIDTPLDEKIPFSPERLQDYLRYIPFWIASIVFIKKEFGKSAGLEMEKILTDMAGFYSESGVVFRDTQTHFGGRSDANTDNTGVDILQLIDKNKNLFPSLHAEVVAHVYSRIEDTIDKYAEHPEDYEQVRENVKQNAVRIMEACLLIKQHGWQDLSAGLAIISARDANFTPERAKKLIDAMFTNADSPVDADTAREIRGNMLALYTKLFTEMKQHRPEDYTAVLIKHLKELKQTSSI
;
A
#
# COMPACT_ATOMS: atom_id res chain seq x y z
N MET A 1 35.52 -0.74 -1.92
CA MET A 1 34.60 0.18 -1.24
C MET A 1 33.90 -0.54 -0.10
N GLY A 2 34.28 -0.17 1.13
CA GLY A 2 33.86 -0.82 2.36
C GLY A 2 32.42 -0.47 2.73
N ILE A 3 31.77 -1.36 3.49
CA ILE A 3 30.38 -1.21 3.97
C ILE A 3 30.14 0.18 4.60
N LYS A 4 31.16 0.76 5.26
CA LYS A 4 31.16 2.10 5.86
C LYS A 4 31.00 3.26 4.86
N GLU A 5 31.61 3.15 3.68
CA GLU A 5 31.52 4.18 2.63
C GLU A 5 30.14 4.16 1.95
N ARG A 6 29.55 2.96 1.82
CA ARG A 6 28.17 2.79 1.34
C ARG A 6 27.13 3.31 2.34
N THR A 7 27.37 3.18 3.65
CA THR A 7 26.44 3.70 4.69
C THR A 7 26.46 5.21 4.80
N VAL A 8 27.62 5.86 4.61
CA VAL A 8 27.73 7.32 4.65
C VAL A 8 27.18 7.97 3.38
N GLY A 9 27.40 7.35 2.20
CA GLY A 9 26.75 7.75 0.96
C GLY A 9 25.23 7.61 1.03
N PHE A 10 24.75 6.46 1.53
CA PHE A 10 23.33 6.20 1.77
C PHE A 10 22.71 7.18 2.76
N ALA A 11 23.34 7.53 3.88
CA ALA A 11 22.80 8.52 4.81
C ALA A 11 22.70 9.94 4.21
N LYS A 12 23.54 10.27 3.23
CA LYS A 12 23.57 11.57 2.54
C LYS A 12 22.52 11.63 1.43
N GLU A 13 22.37 10.57 0.64
CA GLU A 13 21.32 10.41 -0.37
C GLU A 13 19.94 10.19 0.28
N TRP A 14 19.86 9.42 1.36
CA TRP A 14 18.64 9.21 2.15
C TRP A 14 18.22 10.47 2.90
N LYS A 15 19.13 11.35 3.36
CA LYS A 15 18.75 12.72 3.76
C LYS A 15 18.23 13.57 2.60
N GLY A 16 18.63 13.26 1.36
CA GLY A 16 18.11 13.88 0.13
C GLY A 16 16.73 13.34 -0.28
N SER A 17 16.51 12.03 -0.12
CA SER A 17 15.24 11.34 -0.45
C SER A 17 14.20 11.45 0.68
N LEU A 18 14.64 11.50 1.94
CA LEU A 18 13.79 11.86 3.08
C LEU A 18 13.39 13.32 3.00
N LYS A 19 14.18 14.24 2.42
CA LYS A 19 13.67 15.60 2.13
C LYS A 19 12.46 15.63 1.18
N ILE A 20 12.16 14.53 0.48
CA ILE A 20 10.97 14.42 -0.39
C ILE A 20 9.72 14.02 0.43
N PHE A 21 9.90 13.39 1.61
CA PHE A 21 8.81 12.89 2.46
C PHE A 21 8.73 13.56 3.85
N ASP A 22 9.85 14.03 4.39
CA ASP A 22 10.01 14.77 5.66
C ASP A 22 9.96 16.30 5.45
N ASN A 23 10.16 16.81 4.22
CA ASN A 23 10.12 18.24 3.91
C ASN A 23 9.17 18.55 2.75
N VAL A 24 7.91 18.16 2.90
CA VAL A 24 6.94 19.19 2.56
C VAL A 24 6.41 19.65 3.90
N ASP A 25 7.19 20.58 4.47
CA ASP A 25 6.79 21.42 5.60
C ASP A 25 5.29 21.74 5.42
N PRO A 26 4.44 21.61 6.44
CA PRO A 26 3.06 22.07 6.33
C PRO A 26 2.97 23.46 5.69
N GLU A 27 3.93 24.36 5.96
CA GLU A 27 4.06 25.64 5.27
C GLU A 27 4.46 25.51 3.80
N VAL A 28 5.33 24.58 3.38
CA VAL A 28 5.68 24.34 1.97
C VAL A 28 4.57 23.58 1.21
N LYS A 29 3.80 22.71 1.88
CA LYS A 29 2.60 22.06 1.31
C LYS A 29 1.54 23.13 1.10
N ARG A 30 1.33 23.95 2.12
CA ARG A 30 0.44 25.09 2.09
C ARG A 30 0.88 26.10 1.04
N GLU A 31 2.16 26.47 0.96
CA GLU A 31 2.72 27.39 -0.05
C GLU A 31 2.53 26.82 -1.45
N LYS A 32 2.82 25.53 -1.69
CA LYS A 32 2.54 24.89 -3.00
C LYS A 32 1.05 24.80 -3.33
N MET A 33 0.21 24.57 -2.32
CA MET A 33 -1.25 24.56 -2.49
C MET A 33 -1.79 25.97 -2.71
N GLU A 34 -1.24 26.99 -2.05
CA GLU A 34 -1.55 28.42 -2.19
C GLU A 34 -1.04 28.96 -3.55
N GLU A 35 0.15 28.54 -4.01
CA GLU A 35 0.68 28.82 -5.34
C GLU A 35 -0.22 28.20 -6.42
N ARG A 36 -0.62 26.94 -6.24
CA ARG A 36 -1.53 26.26 -7.17
C ARG A 36 -2.94 26.87 -7.13
N LEU A 37 -3.41 27.29 -5.96
CA LEU A 37 -4.67 28.01 -5.77
C LEU A 37 -4.62 29.36 -6.50
N ALA A 38 -3.52 30.11 -6.35
CA ALA A 38 -3.31 31.39 -7.02
C ALA A 38 -3.20 31.22 -8.55
N GLU A 39 -2.54 30.17 -9.04
CA GLU A 39 -2.48 29.82 -10.46
C GLU A 39 -3.88 29.51 -11.02
N LEU A 40 -4.65 28.69 -10.31
CA LEU A 40 -6.02 28.32 -10.70
C LEU A 40 -6.97 29.52 -10.63
N GLN A 41 -6.85 30.39 -9.63
CA GLN A 41 -7.62 31.64 -9.53
C GLN A 41 -7.25 32.63 -10.66
N ARG A 42 -5.98 32.65 -11.10
CA ARG A 42 -5.56 33.43 -12.27
C ARG A 42 -6.16 32.85 -13.55
N THR A 43 -6.08 31.54 -13.75
CA THR A 43 -6.72 30.86 -14.88
C THR A 43 -8.23 31.04 -14.87
N GLU A 44 -8.88 31.02 -13.71
CA GLU A 44 -10.30 31.33 -13.55
C GLU A 44 -10.60 32.76 -14.04
N LYS A 45 -9.85 33.77 -13.58
CA LYS A 45 -10.01 35.16 -14.03
C LYS A 45 -9.73 35.36 -15.52
N GLU A 46 -8.72 34.69 -16.07
CA GLU A 46 -8.40 34.74 -17.49
C GLU A 46 -9.51 34.10 -18.34
N ALA A 47 -10.10 33.01 -17.86
CA ALA A 47 -11.25 32.37 -18.49
C ALA A 47 -12.53 33.23 -18.36
N GLU A 48 -12.78 33.86 -17.20
CA GLU A 48 -13.87 34.85 -17.01
C GLU A 48 -13.71 36.05 -17.94
N ALA A 49 -12.49 36.54 -18.15
CA ALA A 49 -12.21 37.67 -19.04
C ALA A 49 -12.30 37.30 -20.53
N ALA A 50 -12.06 36.02 -20.88
CA ALA A 50 -12.19 35.51 -22.24
C ALA A 50 -13.64 35.16 -22.62
N LEU A 51 -14.52 34.96 -21.64
CA LEU A 51 -15.94 34.73 -21.84
C LEU A 51 -16.65 36.03 -22.27
N LYS A 52 -17.12 36.06 -23.52
CA LYS A 52 -18.05 37.12 -23.98
C LYS A 52 -19.45 36.83 -23.44
N PRO A 53 -20.24 37.85 -23.03
CA PRO A 53 -21.51 37.67 -22.33
C PRO A 53 -22.61 36.88 -23.08
N GLU A 54 -22.44 36.55 -24.37
CA GLU A 54 -23.47 35.88 -25.19
C GLU A 54 -23.16 34.41 -25.54
N GLU A 55 -22.01 33.85 -25.15
CA GLU A 55 -21.65 32.45 -25.45
C GLU A 55 -21.46 31.59 -24.18
N GLU A 56 -22.40 31.72 -23.23
CA GLU A 56 -22.35 31.06 -21.92
C GLU A 56 -22.67 29.56 -21.90
N LEU A 57 -23.03 28.95 -23.02
CA LEU A 57 -23.33 27.53 -23.06
C LEU A 57 -22.45 26.84 -24.11
N TRP A 58 -21.46 26.10 -23.62
CA TRP A 58 -20.63 25.10 -24.33
C TRP A 58 -19.30 25.53 -24.97
N SER A 59 -18.73 26.70 -24.64
CA SER A 59 -17.34 26.99 -25.02
C SER A 59 -16.35 26.18 -24.16
N LYS A 60 -15.20 25.82 -24.75
CA LYS A 60 -14.13 25.06 -24.06
C LYS A 60 -13.58 25.85 -22.86
N GLU A 61 -13.60 27.17 -22.99
CA GLU A 61 -13.23 28.15 -21.97
C GLU A 61 -14.19 28.14 -20.78
N TYR A 62 -15.51 28.00 -21.00
CA TYR A 62 -16.50 27.85 -19.92
C TYR A 62 -16.30 26.56 -19.13
N LEU A 63 -16.04 25.44 -19.81
CA LEU A 63 -15.75 24.17 -19.15
C LEU A 63 -14.43 24.20 -18.36
N GLN A 64 -13.41 24.91 -18.87
CA GLN A 64 -12.16 25.14 -18.14
C GLN A 64 -12.37 26.04 -16.92
N HIS A 65 -13.21 27.07 -17.03
CA HIS A 65 -13.59 27.96 -15.93
C HIS A 65 -14.36 27.21 -14.83
N ALA A 66 -15.39 26.46 -15.19
CA ALA A 66 -16.17 25.65 -14.24
C ALA A 66 -15.30 24.59 -13.55
N TRP A 67 -14.41 23.93 -14.30
CA TRP A 67 -13.43 22.96 -13.77
C TRP A 67 -12.46 23.61 -12.77
N ALA A 68 -11.91 24.78 -13.11
CA ALA A 68 -10.98 25.52 -12.25
C ALA A 68 -11.66 25.98 -10.95
N LYS A 69 -12.87 26.55 -11.04
CA LYS A 69 -13.67 27.02 -9.90
C LYS A 69 -14.05 25.89 -8.93
N GLN A 70 -14.34 24.70 -9.46
CA GLN A 70 -14.60 23.51 -8.65
C GLN A 70 -13.32 22.99 -7.97
N HIS A 71 -12.17 23.03 -8.64
CA HIS A 71 -10.88 22.63 -8.08
C HIS A 71 -10.36 23.59 -6.99
N VAL A 72 -10.54 24.91 -7.18
CA VAL A 72 -10.20 25.95 -6.18
C VAL A 72 -10.93 25.67 -4.86
N LYS A 73 -12.26 25.52 -4.90
CA LYS A 73 -13.08 25.22 -3.71
C LYS A 73 -12.73 23.89 -3.04
N ARG A 74 -12.31 22.89 -3.82
CA ARG A 74 -11.90 21.56 -3.32
C ARG A 74 -10.55 21.60 -2.62
N LEU A 75 -9.59 22.38 -3.12
CA LEU A 75 -8.30 22.59 -2.47
C LEU A 75 -8.45 23.38 -1.16
N GLU A 76 -9.28 24.42 -1.14
CA GLU A 76 -9.59 25.20 0.07
C GLU A 76 -10.14 24.29 1.19
N LYS A 77 -11.11 23.41 0.86
CA LYS A 77 -11.66 22.43 1.81
C LYS A 77 -10.65 21.38 2.27
N GLY A 78 -9.80 20.89 1.36
CA GLY A 78 -8.74 19.93 1.70
C GLY A 78 -7.70 20.50 2.68
N ILE A 79 -7.40 21.80 2.57
CA ILE A 79 -6.55 22.52 3.53
C ILE A 79 -7.24 22.61 4.90
N GLU A 80 -8.54 22.98 4.94
CA GLU A 80 -9.31 23.04 6.19
C GLU A 80 -9.46 21.67 6.89
N ASP A 81 -9.63 20.58 6.13
CA ASP A 81 -9.77 19.23 6.69
C ASP A 81 -8.42 18.66 7.17
N LEU A 82 -7.31 19.06 6.53
CA LEU A 82 -5.94 18.81 7.03
C LEU A 82 -5.69 19.51 8.35
N ASP A 83 -6.18 20.74 8.52
CA ASP A 83 -6.11 21.50 9.78
C ASP A 83 -6.94 20.87 10.91
N ARG A 84 -8.01 20.12 10.58
CA ARG A 84 -8.87 19.41 11.55
C ARG A 84 -8.34 18.03 11.95
N ALA A 85 -7.49 17.40 11.14
CA ALA A 85 -6.96 16.06 11.39
C ALA A 85 -5.90 16.08 12.51
N ASN A 86 -6.31 16.08 13.78
CA ASN A 86 -5.48 16.24 15.00
C ASN A 86 -4.06 15.62 14.90
N PRO A 87 -3.04 16.40 14.43
CA PRO A 87 -1.71 15.88 14.13
C PRO A 87 -0.96 15.48 15.41
N GLN A 88 -1.34 16.06 16.55
CA GLN A 88 -0.75 15.79 17.85
C GLN A 88 -1.00 14.35 18.33
N LYS A 89 -2.15 13.74 17.98
CA LYS A 89 -2.46 12.34 18.32
C LYS A 89 -1.65 11.34 17.48
N ILE A 90 -1.38 11.68 16.22
CA ILE A 90 -0.52 10.87 15.33
C ILE A 90 0.94 11.04 15.76
N PHE A 91 1.38 12.28 16.04
CA PHE A 91 2.73 12.62 16.47
C PHE A 91 3.09 12.00 17.83
N SER A 92 2.21 12.05 18.84
CA SER A 92 2.46 11.41 20.15
C SER A 92 2.63 9.89 20.05
N ARG A 93 1.84 9.22 19.19
CA ARG A 93 2.00 7.79 18.88
C ARG A 93 3.32 7.49 18.15
N LEU A 94 3.75 8.37 17.24
CA LEU A 94 5.04 8.28 16.56
C LEU A 94 6.23 8.52 17.51
N VAL A 95 6.11 9.44 18.47
CA VAL A 95 7.15 9.71 19.49
C VAL A 95 7.31 8.54 20.47
N GLU A 96 6.22 7.90 20.88
CA GLU A 96 6.28 6.67 21.68
C GLU A 96 6.89 5.51 20.87
N GLY A 97 6.54 5.42 19.58
CA GLY A 97 7.19 4.54 18.60
C GLY A 97 8.70 4.80 18.45
N ALA A 98 9.13 6.06 18.42
CA ALA A 98 10.55 6.42 18.27
C ALA A 98 11.43 5.86 19.39
N ARG A 99 10.91 5.73 20.63
CA ARG A 99 11.60 5.06 21.75
C ARG A 99 11.64 3.53 21.60
N VAL A 100 10.69 2.94 20.86
CA VAL A 100 10.73 1.52 20.46
C VAL A 100 11.90 1.26 19.52
N PHE A 101 12.15 2.20 18.62
CA PHE A 101 13.16 2.09 17.57
C PHE A 101 14.57 2.57 17.94
N ALA A 102 14.81 2.97 19.20
CA ALA A 102 16.13 3.43 19.65
C ALA A 102 17.17 2.31 19.87
N ASP A 103 16.78 1.03 19.80
CA ASP A 103 17.74 -0.09 19.81
C ASP A 103 18.55 -0.08 18.49
N LEU A 104 19.88 -0.12 18.57
CA LEU A 104 20.78 -0.11 17.41
C LEU A 104 20.45 -1.21 16.39
N ARG A 105 19.95 -2.37 16.83
CA ARG A 105 19.50 -3.45 15.94
C ARG A 105 18.27 -3.02 15.14
N MET A 106 17.27 -2.47 15.81
CA MET A 106 16.06 -1.94 15.18
C MET A 106 16.41 -0.83 14.18
N ILE A 107 17.33 0.08 14.53
CA ILE A 107 17.78 1.14 13.61
C ILE A 107 18.34 0.55 12.32
N ARG A 108 19.17 -0.51 12.39
CA ARG A 108 19.71 -1.16 11.19
C ARG A 108 18.60 -1.76 10.33
N SER A 109 17.62 -2.43 10.93
CA SER A 109 16.52 -3.04 10.19
C SER A 109 15.57 -2.00 9.59
N ILE A 110 15.35 -0.87 10.27
CA ILE A 110 14.61 0.28 9.73
C ILE A 110 15.36 0.86 8.53
N ILE A 111 16.67 1.09 8.64
CA ILE A 111 17.49 1.59 7.54
C ILE A 111 17.42 0.65 6.33
N LYS A 112 17.52 -0.66 6.57
CA LYS A 112 17.40 -1.68 5.52
C LYS A 112 16.02 -1.63 4.87
N TYR A 113 14.95 -1.62 5.67
CA TYR A 113 13.57 -1.54 5.19
C TYR A 113 13.31 -0.28 4.36
N LEU A 114 13.67 0.90 4.88
CA LEU A 114 13.50 2.17 4.17
C LEU A 114 14.37 2.25 2.91
N GLY A 115 15.55 1.62 2.93
CA GLY A 115 16.37 1.40 1.75
C GLY A 115 15.62 0.59 0.69
N SER A 116 15.11 -0.59 1.04
CA SER A 116 14.34 -1.44 0.12
C SER A 116 13.11 -0.71 -0.44
N ILE A 117 12.33 0.00 0.39
CA ILE A 117 11.21 0.81 -0.11
C ILE A 117 11.68 1.86 -1.14
N SER A 118 12.74 2.58 -0.82
CA SER A 118 13.24 3.67 -1.66
C SER A 118 13.77 3.16 -3.01
N PHE A 119 14.59 2.11 -2.97
CA PHE A 119 15.33 1.62 -4.13
C PHE A 119 14.63 0.52 -4.92
N ASP A 120 13.84 -0.34 -4.26
CA ASP A 120 13.18 -1.46 -4.92
C ASP A 120 11.71 -1.19 -5.27
N TYR A 121 11.07 -0.19 -4.65
CA TYR A 121 9.72 0.24 -5.03
C TYR A 121 9.72 1.62 -5.70
N PHE A 122 10.02 2.70 -4.97
CA PHE A 122 9.85 4.06 -5.50
C PHE A 122 10.77 4.38 -6.68
N ALA A 123 12.06 4.02 -6.59
CA ALA A 123 12.98 4.22 -7.70
C ALA A 123 12.57 3.38 -8.93
N VAL A 124 12.13 2.14 -8.71
CA VAL A 124 11.70 1.23 -9.79
C VAL A 124 10.42 1.75 -10.48
N GLN A 125 9.51 2.38 -9.74
CA GLN A 125 8.28 2.98 -10.31
C GLN A 125 8.57 4.07 -11.36
N HIS A 126 9.75 4.70 -11.29
CA HIS A 126 10.24 5.71 -12.23
C HIS A 126 11.13 5.14 -13.33
N GLN A 127 11.53 3.87 -13.23
CA GLN A 127 12.30 3.18 -14.26
C GLN A 127 11.36 2.61 -15.33
N ARG A 128 11.90 2.35 -16.52
CA ARG A 128 11.24 1.51 -17.52
C ARG A 128 11.49 0.05 -17.15
N SER A 129 10.44 -0.76 -17.13
CA SER A 129 10.58 -2.23 -17.04
C SER A 129 11.26 -2.79 -18.28
N LYS A 130 11.80 -4.01 -18.16
CA LYS A 130 12.39 -4.73 -19.29
C LYS A 130 11.35 -5.10 -20.34
N THR A 131 10.15 -5.46 -19.91
CA THR A 131 9.02 -5.76 -20.78
C THR A 131 7.97 -4.66 -20.71
N GLU A 132 7.04 -4.69 -21.66
CA GLU A 132 5.85 -3.84 -21.64
C GLU A 132 5.01 -4.06 -20.38
N SER A 133 4.31 -3.01 -19.96
CA SER A 133 3.40 -3.03 -18.82
C SER A 133 2.24 -3.99 -19.05
N VAL A 134 1.84 -4.75 -18.03
CA VAL A 134 0.73 -5.71 -18.08
C VAL A 134 -0.45 -5.17 -17.28
N ALA A 135 -1.65 -5.22 -17.84
CA ALA A 135 -2.90 -4.94 -17.13
C ALA A 135 -3.25 -6.18 -16.29
N ILE A 136 -3.54 -5.99 -15.00
CA ILE A 136 -3.83 -7.09 -14.06
C ILE A 136 -5.28 -7.10 -13.59
N ASP A 137 -6.09 -6.14 -14.04
CA ASP A 137 -7.52 -6.12 -13.81
C ASP A 137 -8.23 -7.23 -14.59
N THR A 138 -9.30 -7.75 -13.98
CA THR A 138 -10.17 -8.78 -14.54
C THR A 138 -11.63 -8.30 -14.52
N PRO A 139 -12.54 -8.93 -15.27
CA PRO A 139 -13.97 -8.62 -15.18
C PRO A 139 -14.56 -8.79 -13.76
N LEU A 140 -13.93 -9.60 -12.91
CA LEU A 140 -14.33 -9.73 -11.51
C LEU A 140 -13.98 -8.48 -10.69
N ASP A 141 -12.88 -7.79 -11.01
CA ASP A 141 -12.51 -6.55 -10.34
C ASP A 141 -13.50 -5.42 -10.64
N GLU A 142 -14.19 -5.45 -11.78
CA GLU A 142 -15.26 -4.50 -12.11
C GLU A 142 -16.49 -4.66 -11.20
N LYS A 143 -16.76 -5.88 -10.72
CA LYS A 143 -17.88 -6.16 -9.81
C LYS A 143 -17.66 -5.63 -8.39
N ILE A 144 -16.41 -5.34 -8.01
CA ILE A 144 -16.10 -4.76 -6.71
C ILE A 144 -16.47 -3.27 -6.74
N PRO A 145 -17.39 -2.77 -5.91
CA PRO A 145 -17.71 -1.36 -5.90
C PRO A 145 -16.51 -0.53 -5.43
N PHE A 146 -16.33 0.64 -6.04
CA PHE A 146 -15.40 1.64 -5.52
C PHE A 146 -16.02 2.31 -4.28
N SER A 147 -15.29 2.30 -3.17
CA SER A 147 -15.76 2.70 -1.84
C SER A 147 -14.71 3.61 -1.18
N PRO A 148 -14.68 4.91 -1.54
CA PRO A 148 -13.65 5.86 -1.11
C PRO A 148 -13.65 6.11 0.41
N GLU A 149 -14.75 5.86 1.11
CA GLU A 149 -14.87 5.90 2.56
C GLU A 149 -13.93 4.88 3.26
N ARG A 150 -13.49 3.85 2.55
CA ARG A 150 -12.53 2.84 3.04
C ARG A 150 -11.08 3.29 2.94
N LEU A 151 -10.82 4.51 2.46
CA LEU A 151 -9.46 5.09 2.45
C LEU A 151 -8.80 5.05 3.83
N GLN A 152 -9.56 5.26 4.91
CA GLN A 152 -8.99 5.19 6.27
C GLN A 152 -8.53 3.77 6.63
N ASP A 153 -9.25 2.74 6.18
CA ASP A 153 -8.84 1.35 6.40
C ASP A 153 -7.59 1.02 5.57
N TYR A 154 -7.46 1.55 4.35
CA TYR A 154 -6.23 1.45 3.57
C TYR A 154 -5.04 2.14 4.27
N LEU A 155 -5.23 3.38 4.74
CA LEU A 155 -4.17 4.15 5.42
C LEU A 155 -3.77 3.57 6.79
N ARG A 156 -4.56 2.65 7.36
CA ARG A 156 -4.17 1.90 8.57
C ARG A 156 -3.00 0.94 8.34
N TYR A 157 -2.62 0.68 7.09
CA TYR A 157 -1.46 -0.14 6.74
C TYR A 157 -0.21 0.20 7.56
N ILE A 158 0.22 1.48 7.57
CA ILE A 158 1.43 1.89 8.30
C ILE A 158 1.24 1.81 9.83
N PRO A 159 0.18 2.41 10.42
CA PRO A 159 -0.12 2.27 11.84
C PRO A 159 -0.21 0.81 12.31
N PHE A 160 -0.72 -0.11 11.49
CA PHE A 160 -0.93 -1.50 11.84
C PHE A 160 0.37 -2.22 12.19
N TRP A 161 1.37 -2.17 11.31
CA TRP A 161 2.64 -2.85 11.58
C TRP A 161 3.47 -2.13 12.66
N ILE A 162 3.40 -0.80 12.75
CA ILE A 162 4.05 -0.05 13.84
C ILE A 162 3.44 -0.44 15.19
N ALA A 163 2.10 -0.43 15.30
CA ALA A 163 1.39 -0.79 16.52
C ALA A 163 1.69 -2.24 16.94
N SER A 164 1.84 -3.14 15.98
CA SER A 164 2.19 -4.54 16.22
C SER A 164 3.60 -4.68 16.83
N ILE A 165 4.60 -3.94 16.32
CA ILE A 165 5.93 -3.91 16.92
C ILE A 165 5.88 -3.30 18.34
N VAL A 166 5.13 -2.22 18.53
CA VAL A 166 4.95 -1.59 19.85
C VAL A 166 4.30 -2.57 20.83
N PHE A 167 3.27 -3.31 20.40
CA PHE A 167 2.61 -4.36 21.19
C PHE A 167 3.62 -5.42 21.64
N ILE A 168 4.40 -6.00 20.72
CA ILE A 168 5.41 -7.02 21.05
C ILE A 168 6.38 -6.51 22.12
N LYS A 169 6.86 -5.26 21.98
CA LYS A 169 7.76 -4.65 22.97
C LYS A 169 7.10 -4.46 24.33
N LYS A 170 5.84 -4.03 24.36
CA LYS A 170 5.13 -3.73 25.62
C LYS A 170 4.80 -5.01 26.39
N GLU A 171 4.31 -6.03 25.70
CA GLU A 171 3.89 -7.30 26.32
C GLU A 171 5.05 -8.21 26.66
N PHE A 172 5.98 -8.41 25.72
CA PHE A 172 7.04 -9.42 25.86
C PHE A 172 8.43 -8.81 26.10
N GLY A 173 8.55 -7.48 26.07
CA GLY A 173 9.79 -6.80 26.44
C GLY A 173 10.97 -7.10 25.51
N LYS A 174 12.18 -7.15 26.08
CA LYS A 174 13.43 -7.33 25.32
C LYS A 174 13.63 -8.75 24.80
N SER A 175 13.01 -9.76 25.41
CA SER A 175 13.16 -11.16 25.01
C SER A 175 12.58 -11.43 23.62
N ALA A 176 11.56 -10.68 23.22
CA ALA A 176 10.99 -10.68 21.86
C ALA A 176 11.68 -9.70 20.89
N GLY A 177 12.86 -9.18 21.24
CA GLY A 177 13.61 -8.22 20.41
C GLY A 177 13.92 -8.73 19.00
N LEU A 178 14.27 -10.02 18.87
CA LEU A 178 14.52 -10.65 17.58
C LEU A 178 13.24 -10.73 16.74
N GLU A 179 12.08 -10.84 17.37
CA GLU A 179 10.82 -10.97 16.64
C GLU A 179 10.44 -9.65 15.96
N MET A 180 10.66 -8.52 16.65
CA MET A 180 10.49 -7.17 16.10
C MET A 180 11.49 -6.88 14.98
N GLU A 181 12.75 -7.29 15.15
CA GLU A 181 13.79 -7.14 14.13
C GLU A 181 13.44 -7.92 12.87
N LYS A 182 12.92 -9.14 13.05
CA LYS A 182 12.51 -10.03 11.97
C LYS A 182 11.39 -9.43 11.13
N ILE A 183 10.38 -8.81 11.75
CA ILE A 183 9.30 -8.11 11.01
C ILE A 183 9.90 -7.12 10.00
N LEU A 184 10.75 -6.19 10.44
CA LEU A 184 11.34 -5.18 9.55
C LEU A 184 12.29 -5.77 8.51
N THR A 185 13.06 -6.79 8.90
CA THR A 185 14.03 -7.44 8.02
C THR A 185 13.34 -8.22 6.91
N ASP A 186 12.25 -8.91 7.24
CA ASP A 186 11.47 -9.68 6.31
C ASP A 186 10.69 -8.76 5.36
N MET A 187 10.10 -7.68 5.89
CA MET A 187 9.50 -6.59 5.11
C MET A 187 10.49 -6.01 4.10
N ALA A 188 11.73 -5.74 4.48
CA ALA A 188 12.75 -5.28 3.53
C ALA A 188 12.95 -6.27 2.37
N GLY A 189 12.96 -7.57 2.67
CA GLY A 189 13.05 -8.61 1.64
C GLY A 189 11.84 -8.65 0.72
N PHE A 190 10.61 -8.47 1.23
CA PHE A 190 9.39 -8.43 0.41
C PHE A 190 9.48 -7.33 -0.66
N TYR A 191 9.91 -6.14 -0.25
CA TYR A 191 10.16 -5.02 -1.16
C TYR A 191 11.25 -5.35 -2.20
N SER A 192 12.36 -5.95 -1.78
CA SER A 192 13.45 -6.29 -2.69
C SER A 192 13.07 -7.37 -3.71
N GLU A 193 12.33 -8.40 -3.30
CA GLU A 193 11.83 -9.48 -4.15
C GLU A 193 10.79 -8.97 -5.15
N SER A 194 9.79 -8.22 -4.66
CA SER A 194 8.80 -7.55 -5.52
C SER A 194 9.47 -6.59 -6.51
N GLY A 195 10.51 -5.87 -6.08
CA GLY A 195 11.32 -5.02 -6.95
C GLY A 195 11.99 -5.78 -8.11
N VAL A 196 12.36 -7.05 -7.94
CA VAL A 196 12.84 -7.89 -9.05
C VAL A 196 11.74 -8.10 -10.09
N VAL A 197 10.52 -8.41 -9.64
CA VAL A 197 9.35 -8.58 -10.51
C VAL A 197 9.04 -7.26 -11.23
N PHE A 198 8.95 -6.15 -10.49
CA PHE A 198 8.64 -4.83 -11.03
C PHE A 198 9.65 -4.34 -12.08
N ARG A 199 10.95 -4.62 -11.87
CA ARG A 199 12.00 -4.29 -12.85
C ARG A 199 11.87 -5.11 -14.13
N ASP A 200 11.42 -6.35 -14.03
CA ASP A 200 11.18 -7.19 -15.21
C ASP A 200 9.93 -6.74 -15.95
N THR A 201 8.79 -6.76 -15.26
CA THR A 201 7.46 -6.45 -15.81
C THR A 201 6.71 -5.51 -14.86
N GLN A 202 6.47 -4.27 -15.29
CA GLN A 202 5.57 -3.36 -14.58
C GLN A 202 4.11 -3.81 -14.79
N THR A 203 3.28 -3.62 -13.77
CA THR A 203 1.85 -3.91 -13.83
C THR A 203 1.04 -2.68 -13.49
N HIS A 204 -0.17 -2.58 -14.05
CA HIS A 204 -1.10 -1.49 -13.82
C HIS A 204 -2.52 -2.03 -13.75
N PHE A 205 -3.43 -1.26 -13.15
CA PHE A 205 -4.82 -1.63 -12.97
C PHE A 205 -5.72 -0.64 -13.70
N GLY A 206 -6.39 -1.09 -14.77
CA GLY A 206 -7.22 -0.25 -15.65
C GLY A 206 -8.35 0.47 -14.91
N GLY A 207 -9.03 -0.22 -13.98
CA GLY A 207 -10.17 0.30 -13.22
C GLY A 207 -9.88 1.44 -12.23
N ARG A 208 -8.68 2.04 -12.27
CA ARG A 208 -8.27 3.17 -11.44
C ARG A 208 -8.54 4.54 -12.12
N SER A 209 -8.76 4.58 -13.44
CA SER A 209 -8.70 5.82 -14.24
C SER A 209 -9.93 6.72 -14.20
N ASP A 210 -11.05 6.31 -13.61
CA ASP A 210 -12.33 7.04 -13.77
C ASP A 210 -12.77 7.78 -12.49
N ALA A 211 -11.89 7.87 -11.52
CA ALA A 211 -12.20 8.36 -10.19
C ALA A 211 -12.05 9.89 -10.12
N ASN A 212 -12.97 10.64 -10.75
CA ASN A 212 -13.29 11.99 -10.31
C ASN A 212 -14.08 11.84 -9.00
N THR A 213 -13.38 11.54 -7.91
CA THR A 213 -14.03 11.21 -6.64
C THR A 213 -14.39 12.49 -5.90
N ASP A 214 -15.48 12.47 -5.14
CA ASP A 214 -15.75 13.54 -4.16
C ASP A 214 -14.84 13.39 -2.91
N ASN A 215 -13.80 12.55 -2.96
CA ASN A 215 -12.87 12.27 -1.87
C ASN A 215 -11.44 12.68 -2.24
N THR A 216 -11.08 13.91 -1.85
CA THR A 216 -9.76 14.50 -2.06
C THR A 216 -8.59 13.64 -1.56
N GLY A 217 -8.83 12.84 -0.51
CA GLY A 217 -7.81 11.94 0.04
C GLY A 217 -7.44 10.82 -0.92
N VAL A 218 -8.42 10.27 -1.64
CA VAL A 218 -8.17 9.24 -2.67
C VAL A 218 -7.43 9.85 -3.85
N ASP A 219 -7.82 11.05 -4.28
CA ASP A 219 -7.15 11.74 -5.38
C ASP A 219 -5.66 11.99 -5.08
N ILE A 220 -5.37 12.47 -3.86
CA ILE A 220 -3.98 12.68 -3.39
C ILE A 220 -3.22 11.35 -3.34
N LEU A 221 -3.84 10.29 -2.80
CA LEU A 221 -3.23 8.96 -2.78
C LEU A 221 -2.90 8.50 -4.20
N GLN A 222 -3.84 8.67 -5.14
CA GLN A 222 -3.67 8.23 -6.51
C GLN A 222 -2.62 9.04 -7.29
N LEU A 223 -2.38 10.29 -6.89
CA LEU A 223 -1.31 11.13 -7.41
C LEU A 223 0.08 10.68 -6.91
N ILE A 224 0.18 10.33 -5.63
CA ILE A 224 1.46 10.00 -4.98
C ILE A 224 1.87 8.56 -5.30
N ASP A 225 0.95 7.61 -5.18
CA ASP A 225 1.19 6.22 -5.53
C ASP A 225 0.77 6.01 -6.98
N LYS A 226 1.72 5.93 -7.91
CA LYS A 226 1.38 5.75 -9.32
C LYS A 226 0.73 4.38 -9.51
N ASN A 227 -0.21 4.29 -10.44
CA ASN A 227 -0.84 3.04 -10.89
C ASN A 227 0.15 2.11 -11.62
N LYS A 228 1.16 1.65 -10.90
CA LYS A 228 2.32 0.89 -11.36
C LYS A 228 2.83 0.02 -10.23
N ASN A 229 3.47 -1.10 -10.56
CA ASN A 229 4.11 -2.02 -9.59
C ASN A 229 3.10 -2.63 -8.60
N LEU A 230 1.95 -3.07 -9.11
CA LEU A 230 0.86 -3.57 -8.25
C LEU A 230 1.02 -5.05 -7.91
N PHE A 231 1.52 -5.86 -8.86
CA PHE A 231 1.69 -7.30 -8.73
C PHE A 231 3.16 -7.69 -8.48
N PRO A 232 3.48 -8.38 -7.38
CA PRO A 232 2.60 -8.81 -6.29
C PRO A 232 2.26 -7.68 -5.30
N SER A 233 1.19 -7.87 -4.51
CA SER A 233 0.76 -6.85 -3.54
C SER A 233 1.61 -6.85 -2.28
N LEU A 234 2.47 -5.83 -2.15
CA LEU A 234 3.24 -5.58 -0.94
C LEU A 234 2.36 -5.34 0.30
N HIS A 235 1.15 -4.78 0.13
CA HIS A 235 0.21 -4.63 1.24
C HIS A 235 -0.19 -5.98 1.81
N ALA A 236 -0.57 -6.93 0.95
CA ALA A 236 -0.94 -8.29 1.35
C ALA A 236 0.23 -9.00 2.04
N GLU A 237 1.44 -8.95 1.46
CA GLU A 237 2.65 -9.56 2.03
C GLU A 237 2.91 -9.05 3.45
N VAL A 238 2.93 -7.73 3.64
CA VAL A 238 3.27 -7.12 4.93
C VAL A 238 2.18 -7.37 5.96
N VAL A 239 0.89 -7.20 5.64
CA VAL A 239 -0.16 -7.40 6.65
C VAL A 239 -0.31 -8.87 7.05
N ALA A 240 -0.16 -9.79 6.09
CA ALA A 240 -0.15 -11.22 6.37
C ALA A 240 1.05 -11.62 7.23
N HIS A 241 2.23 -11.05 6.95
CA HIS A 241 3.43 -11.27 7.75
C HIS A 241 3.25 -10.78 9.18
N VAL A 242 2.82 -9.54 9.36
CA VAL A 242 2.60 -8.97 10.70
C VAL A 242 1.56 -9.80 11.48
N TYR A 243 0.48 -10.21 10.83
CA TYR A 243 -0.50 -11.12 11.42
C TYR A 243 0.15 -12.43 11.91
N SER A 244 0.87 -13.14 11.03
CA SER A 244 1.57 -14.38 11.36
C SER A 244 2.54 -14.20 12.54
N ARG A 245 3.31 -13.12 12.51
CA ARG A 245 4.38 -12.87 13.47
C ARG A 245 3.85 -12.52 14.84
N ILE A 246 2.71 -11.85 14.93
CA ILE A 246 2.05 -11.61 16.22
C ILE A 246 1.55 -12.92 16.81
N GLU A 247 0.90 -13.78 16.01
CA GLU A 247 0.48 -15.10 16.49
C GLU A 247 1.66 -15.91 17.01
N ASP A 248 2.72 -16.03 16.20
CA ASP A 248 3.93 -16.79 16.57
C ASP A 248 4.62 -16.21 17.81
N THR A 249 4.61 -14.88 17.97
CA THR A 249 5.22 -14.24 19.13
C THR A 249 4.41 -14.53 20.39
N ILE A 250 3.08 -14.49 20.32
CA ILE A 250 2.23 -14.86 21.46
C ILE A 250 2.47 -16.33 21.83
N ASP A 251 2.42 -17.23 20.86
CA ASP A 251 2.65 -18.68 21.08
C ASP A 251 4.01 -18.98 21.72
N LYS A 252 5.02 -18.17 21.40
CA LYS A 252 6.40 -18.37 21.86
C LYS A 252 6.70 -17.74 23.22
N TYR A 253 6.07 -16.62 23.55
CA TYR A 253 6.49 -15.78 24.70
C TYR A 253 5.41 -15.57 25.75
N ALA A 254 4.12 -15.78 25.44
CA ALA A 254 3.07 -15.67 26.45
C ALA A 254 3.11 -16.89 27.39
N GLU A 255 2.99 -16.66 28.70
CA GLU A 255 2.80 -17.74 29.68
C GLU A 255 1.43 -18.42 29.50
N HIS A 256 0.43 -17.62 29.12
CA HIS A 256 -0.96 -18.00 28.86
C HIS A 256 -1.40 -17.50 27.47
N PRO A 257 -1.02 -18.19 26.36
CA PRO A 257 -1.37 -17.77 25.00
C PRO A 257 -2.88 -17.57 24.75
N GLU A 258 -3.72 -18.30 25.48
CA GLU A 258 -5.18 -18.22 25.47
C GLU A 258 -5.73 -16.86 25.90
N ASP A 259 -4.99 -16.10 26.71
CA ASP A 259 -5.41 -14.76 27.16
C ASP A 259 -5.38 -13.73 26.01
N TYR A 260 -4.73 -14.09 24.90
CA TYR A 260 -4.52 -13.21 23.75
C TYR A 260 -5.47 -13.50 22.57
N GLU A 261 -6.51 -14.34 22.73
CA GLU A 261 -7.45 -14.66 21.65
C GLU A 261 -8.09 -13.40 21.02
N GLN A 262 -8.47 -12.42 21.85
CA GLN A 262 -9.01 -11.15 21.34
C GLN A 262 -7.97 -10.36 20.53
N VAL A 263 -6.69 -10.43 20.92
CA VAL A 263 -5.60 -9.78 20.18
C VAL A 263 -5.39 -10.48 18.84
N ARG A 264 -5.36 -11.82 18.81
CA ARG A 264 -5.24 -12.61 17.58
C ARG A 264 -6.37 -12.27 16.60
N GLU A 265 -7.61 -12.25 17.10
CA GLU A 265 -8.76 -11.90 16.29
C GLU A 265 -8.66 -10.47 15.75
N ASN A 266 -8.29 -9.51 16.60
CA ASN A 266 -8.14 -8.11 16.19
C ASN A 266 -7.05 -7.95 15.11
N VAL A 267 -5.92 -8.64 15.24
CA VAL A 267 -4.83 -8.54 14.26
C VAL A 267 -5.26 -9.17 12.93
N LYS A 268 -5.89 -10.35 12.96
CA LYS A 268 -6.46 -10.99 11.77
C LYS A 268 -7.47 -10.07 11.06
N GLN A 269 -8.43 -9.52 11.81
CA GLN A 269 -9.47 -8.63 11.27
C GLN A 269 -8.88 -7.34 10.69
N ASN A 270 -7.84 -6.76 11.30
CA ASN A 270 -7.16 -5.59 10.73
C ASN A 270 -6.42 -5.94 9.43
N ALA A 271 -5.75 -7.09 9.36
CA ALA A 271 -5.11 -7.54 8.12
C ALA A 271 -6.13 -7.72 6.99
N VAL A 272 -7.26 -8.39 7.27
CA VAL A 272 -8.37 -8.57 6.32
C VAL A 272 -8.94 -7.23 5.88
N ARG A 273 -9.23 -6.30 6.81
CA ARG A 273 -9.77 -4.96 6.49
C ARG A 273 -8.84 -4.15 5.57
N ILE A 274 -7.53 -4.21 5.81
CA ILE A 274 -6.56 -3.52 4.94
C ILE A 274 -6.58 -4.14 3.53
N MET A 275 -6.57 -5.48 3.44
CA MET A 275 -6.65 -6.17 2.14
C MET A 275 -7.94 -5.87 1.38
N GLU A 276 -9.09 -5.90 2.06
CA GLU A 276 -10.38 -5.49 1.47
C GLU A 276 -10.33 -4.03 1.00
N ALA A 277 -9.78 -3.13 1.82
CA ALA A 277 -9.65 -1.72 1.46
C ALA A 277 -8.81 -1.53 0.19
N CYS A 278 -7.71 -2.28 0.01
CA CYS A 278 -6.91 -2.24 -1.22
C CYS A 278 -7.76 -2.48 -2.49
N LEU A 279 -8.72 -3.40 -2.44
CA LEU A 279 -9.65 -3.69 -3.54
C LEU A 279 -10.73 -2.60 -3.66
N LEU A 280 -11.33 -2.21 -2.54
CA LEU A 280 -12.43 -1.25 -2.48
C LEU A 280 -12.02 0.16 -2.92
N ILE A 281 -10.77 0.57 -2.70
CA ILE A 281 -10.26 1.86 -3.20
C ILE A 281 -9.47 1.74 -4.51
N LYS A 282 -9.58 0.60 -5.19
CA LYS A 282 -9.00 0.33 -6.53
C LYS A 282 -7.49 0.61 -6.60
N GLN A 283 -6.77 0.32 -5.53
CA GLN A 283 -5.31 0.36 -5.53
C GLN A 283 -4.70 -0.93 -6.03
N HIS A 284 -5.39 -2.05 -5.79
CA HIS A 284 -4.98 -3.42 -6.10
C HIS A 284 -6.18 -4.20 -6.66
N GLY A 285 -5.90 -5.26 -7.43
CA GLY A 285 -6.89 -6.24 -7.88
C GLY A 285 -6.84 -7.52 -7.03
N TRP A 286 -7.80 -8.43 -7.14
CA TRP A 286 -7.76 -9.65 -6.30
C TRP A 286 -6.55 -10.55 -6.61
N GLN A 287 -6.01 -10.47 -7.83
CA GLN A 287 -4.88 -11.29 -8.28
C GLN A 287 -3.57 -10.96 -7.54
N ASP A 288 -3.28 -9.68 -7.36
CA ASP A 288 -2.02 -9.24 -6.73
C ASP A 288 -1.99 -9.55 -5.22
N LEU A 289 -3.14 -9.48 -4.53
CA LEU A 289 -3.29 -9.91 -3.14
C LEU A 289 -3.00 -11.40 -3.00
N SER A 290 -3.56 -12.20 -3.91
CA SER A 290 -3.37 -13.66 -3.94
C SER A 290 -1.91 -14.03 -4.17
N ALA A 291 -1.23 -13.33 -5.07
CA ALA A 291 0.19 -13.51 -5.32
C ALA A 291 1.06 -13.10 -4.13
N GLY A 292 0.73 -11.98 -3.47
CA GLY A 292 1.40 -11.57 -2.24
C GLY A 292 1.31 -12.64 -1.15
N LEU A 293 0.11 -13.19 -0.93
CA LEU A 293 -0.10 -14.31 0.00
C LEU A 293 0.71 -15.56 -0.38
N ALA A 294 0.82 -15.89 -1.67
CA ALA A 294 1.59 -17.05 -2.13
C ALA A 294 3.09 -16.90 -1.85
N ILE A 295 3.64 -15.69 -2.06
CA ILE A 295 5.05 -15.37 -1.80
C ILE A 295 5.38 -15.57 -0.33
N ILE A 296 4.57 -14.98 0.56
CA ILE A 296 4.85 -15.11 1.99
C ILE A 296 4.74 -16.56 2.44
N SER A 297 3.78 -17.35 1.94
CA SER A 297 3.70 -18.77 2.29
C SER A 297 4.88 -19.58 1.76
N ALA A 298 5.45 -19.20 0.62
CA ALA A 298 6.66 -19.84 0.09
C ALA A 298 7.92 -19.45 0.88
N ARG A 299 7.98 -18.21 1.38
CA ARG A 299 9.18 -17.66 2.02
C ARG A 299 9.23 -17.89 3.53
N ASP A 300 8.09 -17.78 4.21
CA ASP A 300 7.98 -17.93 5.66
C ASP A 300 7.26 -19.23 5.97
N ALA A 301 8.02 -20.22 6.45
CA ALA A 301 7.48 -21.52 6.84
C ALA A 301 6.41 -21.43 7.94
N ASN A 302 6.39 -20.33 8.72
CA ASN A 302 5.37 -20.12 9.73
C ASN A 302 4.07 -19.57 9.14
N PHE A 303 4.09 -18.94 7.96
CA PHE A 303 2.87 -18.49 7.29
C PHE A 303 2.31 -19.61 6.40
N THR A 304 1.62 -20.56 7.04
CA THR A 304 1.14 -21.76 6.36
C THR A 304 -0.01 -21.49 5.37
N PRO A 305 -0.27 -22.41 4.41
CA PRO A 305 -1.43 -22.30 3.53
C PRO A 305 -2.77 -22.18 4.25
N GLU A 306 -2.88 -22.74 5.45
CA GLU A 306 -4.07 -22.61 6.29
C GLU A 306 -4.23 -21.18 6.81
N ARG A 307 -3.14 -20.48 7.14
CA ARG A 307 -3.18 -19.05 7.51
C ARG A 307 -3.58 -18.18 6.31
N ALA A 308 -3.03 -18.43 5.13
CA ALA A 308 -3.45 -17.76 3.89
C ALA A 308 -4.96 -17.98 3.63
N LYS A 309 -5.42 -19.23 3.72
CA LYS A 309 -6.84 -19.58 3.56
C LYS A 309 -7.73 -18.89 4.58
N LYS A 310 -7.32 -18.80 5.85
CA LYS A 310 -8.07 -18.07 6.89
C LYS A 310 -8.26 -16.59 6.55
N LEU A 311 -7.23 -15.92 6.02
CA LEU A 311 -7.34 -14.52 5.60
C LEU A 311 -8.28 -14.39 4.39
N ILE A 312 -8.11 -15.23 3.36
CA ILE A 312 -8.96 -15.21 2.17
C ILE A 312 -10.43 -15.49 2.53
N ASP A 313 -10.68 -16.54 3.31
CA ASP A 313 -12.05 -16.92 3.72
C ASP A 313 -12.76 -15.81 4.50
N ALA A 314 -12.01 -15.01 5.26
CA ALA A 314 -12.54 -13.92 6.06
C ALA A 314 -12.88 -12.66 5.25
N MET A 315 -12.31 -12.48 4.04
CA MET A 315 -12.57 -11.30 3.22
C MET A 315 -14.04 -11.21 2.79
N PHE A 316 -14.63 -10.03 2.92
CA PHE A 316 -16.01 -9.69 2.58
C PHE A 316 -17.04 -10.63 3.23
N THR A 317 -16.82 -10.96 4.50
CA THR A 317 -17.76 -11.76 5.32
C THR A 317 -18.60 -10.90 6.27
N ASN A 318 -18.18 -9.66 6.53
CA ASN A 318 -18.92 -8.75 7.40
C ASN A 318 -20.26 -8.37 6.78
N ALA A 319 -21.31 -8.26 7.61
CA ALA A 319 -22.66 -7.94 7.15
C ALA A 319 -22.79 -6.54 6.52
N ASP A 320 -21.86 -5.62 6.82
CA ASP A 320 -21.76 -4.28 6.26
C ASP A 320 -20.83 -4.20 5.03
N SER A 321 -20.41 -5.35 4.48
CA SER A 321 -19.59 -5.37 3.27
C SER A 321 -20.35 -4.72 2.10
N PRO A 322 -19.73 -3.79 1.35
CA PRO A 322 -20.35 -3.22 0.17
C PRO A 322 -20.35 -4.20 -1.03
N VAL A 323 -19.62 -5.31 -0.94
CA VAL A 323 -19.56 -6.35 -1.98
C VAL A 323 -20.70 -7.34 -1.75
N ASP A 324 -21.48 -7.65 -2.79
CA ASP A 324 -22.55 -8.63 -2.68
C ASP A 324 -22.00 -10.05 -2.39
N ALA A 325 -22.85 -10.90 -1.81
CA ALA A 325 -22.43 -12.20 -1.30
C ALA A 325 -21.91 -13.17 -2.39
N ASP A 326 -22.42 -13.06 -3.62
CA ASP A 326 -22.00 -13.93 -4.72
C ASP A 326 -20.66 -13.46 -5.29
N THR A 327 -20.49 -12.15 -5.51
CA THR A 327 -19.21 -11.54 -5.88
C THR A 327 -18.15 -11.81 -4.82
N ALA A 328 -18.47 -11.66 -3.53
CA ALA A 328 -17.55 -11.98 -2.43
C ALA A 328 -17.11 -13.46 -2.45
N ARG A 329 -18.05 -14.39 -2.72
CA ARG A 329 -17.73 -15.82 -2.86
C ARG A 329 -16.83 -16.07 -4.06
N GLU A 330 -17.11 -15.42 -5.19
CA GLU A 330 -16.32 -15.53 -6.42
C GLU A 330 -14.89 -15.00 -6.22
N ILE A 331 -14.72 -13.85 -5.56
CA ILE A 331 -13.40 -13.30 -5.19
C ILE A 331 -12.62 -14.30 -4.36
N ARG A 332 -13.19 -14.78 -3.24
CA ARG A 332 -12.50 -15.74 -2.35
C ARG A 332 -12.11 -17.02 -3.08
N GLY A 333 -13.01 -17.55 -3.92
CA GLY A 333 -12.75 -18.74 -4.73
C GLY A 333 -11.60 -18.55 -5.72
N ASN A 334 -11.62 -17.46 -6.48
CA ASN A 334 -10.56 -17.14 -7.44
C ASN A 334 -9.22 -16.84 -6.76
N MET A 335 -9.25 -16.09 -5.65
CA MET A 335 -8.06 -15.82 -4.85
C MET A 335 -7.42 -17.11 -4.34
N LEU A 336 -8.22 -18.03 -3.77
CA LEU A 336 -7.72 -19.30 -3.27
C LEU A 336 -7.17 -20.19 -4.40
N ALA A 337 -7.82 -20.22 -5.56
CA ALA A 337 -7.36 -20.97 -6.72
C ALA A 337 -6.02 -20.44 -7.25
N LEU A 338 -5.89 -19.12 -7.43
CA LEU A 338 -4.64 -18.50 -7.87
C LEU A 338 -3.52 -18.64 -6.84
N TYR A 339 -3.83 -18.40 -5.57
CA TYR A 339 -2.91 -18.64 -4.46
C TYR A 339 -2.36 -20.08 -4.51
N THR A 340 -3.24 -21.07 -4.64
CA THR A 340 -2.87 -22.49 -4.67
C THR A 340 -1.99 -22.82 -5.86
N LYS A 341 -2.33 -22.30 -7.06
CA LYS A 341 -1.50 -22.43 -8.27
C LYS A 341 -0.10 -21.87 -8.02
N LEU A 342 0.00 -20.60 -7.64
CA LEU A 342 1.27 -19.90 -7.49
C LEU A 342 2.14 -20.53 -6.39
N PHE A 343 1.56 -20.82 -5.22
CA PHE A 343 2.28 -21.44 -4.12
C PHE A 343 2.80 -22.85 -4.48
N THR A 344 2.01 -23.64 -5.20
CA THR A 344 2.43 -24.98 -5.65
C THR A 344 3.59 -24.88 -6.64
N GLU A 345 3.53 -23.97 -7.61
CA GLU A 345 4.64 -23.72 -8.53
C GLU A 345 5.88 -23.24 -7.77
N MET A 346 5.75 -22.28 -6.85
CA MET A 346 6.86 -21.78 -6.03
C MET A 346 7.55 -22.88 -5.22
N LYS A 347 6.80 -23.84 -4.65
CA LYS A 347 7.38 -24.97 -3.91
C LYS A 347 8.17 -25.95 -4.77
N GLN A 348 7.89 -26.02 -6.07
CA GLN A 348 8.63 -26.87 -7.00
C GLN A 348 9.96 -26.23 -7.43
N HIS A 349 10.12 -24.93 -7.17
CA HIS A 349 11.32 -24.17 -7.46
C HIS A 349 12.14 -23.92 -6.18
N ARG A 350 13.40 -23.50 -6.35
CA ARG A 350 14.23 -23.14 -5.19
C ARG A 350 13.71 -21.85 -4.54
N PRO A 351 14.02 -21.60 -3.26
CA PRO A 351 13.53 -20.39 -2.57
C PRO A 351 13.88 -19.07 -3.27
N GLU A 352 15.03 -19.03 -3.94
CA GLU A 352 15.48 -17.90 -4.75
C GLU A 352 14.69 -17.67 -6.06
N ASP A 353 13.83 -18.60 -6.49
CA ASP A 353 13.16 -18.59 -7.80
C ASP A 353 11.68 -18.17 -7.75
N TYR A 354 11.13 -17.77 -6.59
CA TYR A 354 9.72 -17.38 -6.49
C TYR A 354 9.35 -16.23 -7.45
N THR A 355 10.28 -15.29 -7.65
CA THR A 355 10.10 -14.18 -8.59
C THR A 355 9.96 -14.64 -10.05
N ALA A 356 10.58 -15.76 -10.43
CA ALA A 356 10.47 -16.32 -11.77
C ALA A 356 9.07 -16.88 -12.04
N VAL A 357 8.43 -17.50 -11.03
CA VAL A 357 7.04 -17.98 -11.11
C VAL A 357 6.08 -16.83 -11.37
N LEU A 358 6.26 -15.71 -10.66
CA LEU A 358 5.44 -14.50 -10.83
C LEU A 358 5.64 -13.87 -12.21
N ILE A 359 6.88 -13.74 -12.66
CA ILE A 359 7.20 -13.21 -13.99
C ILE A 359 6.60 -14.10 -15.10
N LYS A 360 6.68 -15.42 -14.94
CA LYS A 360 6.04 -16.38 -15.85
C LYS A 360 4.52 -16.16 -15.88
N HIS A 361 3.88 -16.03 -14.72
CA HIS A 361 2.45 -15.76 -14.64
C HIS A 361 2.05 -14.45 -15.34
N LEU A 362 2.80 -13.36 -15.14
CA LEU A 362 2.53 -12.09 -15.83
C LEU A 362 2.66 -12.20 -17.35
N LYS A 363 3.60 -13.03 -17.84
CA LYS A 363 3.74 -13.31 -19.28
C LYS A 363 2.54 -14.09 -19.83
N GLU A 364 2.01 -15.05 -19.07
CA GLU A 364 0.79 -15.80 -19.43
C GLU A 364 -0.43 -14.88 -19.51
N LEU A 365 -0.59 -13.97 -18.54
CA LEU A 365 -1.67 -12.97 -18.56
C LEU A 365 -1.59 -12.10 -19.81
N LYS A 366 -0.39 -11.57 -20.12
CA LYS A 366 -0.19 -10.74 -21.31
C LYS A 366 -0.59 -11.45 -22.62
N GLN A 367 -0.24 -12.72 -22.76
CA GLN A 367 -0.57 -13.51 -23.95
C GLN A 367 -2.09 -13.70 -24.10
N THR A 368 -2.79 -13.90 -22.98
CA THR A 368 -4.24 -14.10 -22.97
C THR A 368 -4.98 -12.81 -23.31
N SER A 369 -4.47 -11.64 -22.89
CA SER A 369 -5.07 -10.33 -23.19
C SER A 369 -4.75 -9.78 -24.59
N SER A 370 -3.89 -10.44 -25.37
CA SER A 370 -3.50 -10.03 -26.74
C SER A 370 -4.29 -10.77 -27.84
N ILE A 371 -5.26 -11.60 -27.44
CA ILE A 371 -6.22 -12.32 -28.30
C ILE A 371 -7.57 -11.65 -28.13
#